data_AF-A0A177KI86-F1
#
_entry.id   AF-A0A177KI86-F1
#
_cell.length_a   1.000
_cell.length_b   1.000
_cell.length_c   1.000
_cell.angle_alpha   90.00
_cell.angle_beta   90.00
_cell.angle_gamma   90.00
#
_symmetry.space_group_name_H-M   'P 1'
#
loop_
_entity.id
_entity.type
_entity.pdbx_description
1 polymer ?
#
loop_
_entity_poly.entity_id
_entity_poly.type
_entity_poly.pdbx_seq_one_letter_code
_entity_poly.pdbx_strand_id
1 'polypeptide(L)' 'MSKCRGCGAEIQWIKTDSGKAMPADMQQQTIITASGQVINGFTPHFATCPQANNFRKGN' A
#
# COMPACT_ATOMS: atom_id res chain seq x y z
N MET A 1 -2.12 4.02 -13.96
CA MET A 1 -1.47 3.08 -13.02
C MET A 1 0.02 3.40 -12.97
N SER A 2 0.63 3.41 -11.78
CA SER A 2 2.06 3.67 -11.62
C SER A 2 2.80 2.36 -11.43
N LYS A 3 4.11 2.33 -11.69
CA LYS A 3 4.97 1.18 -11.36
C LYS A 3 5.92 1.54 -10.25
N CYS A 4 6.13 0.62 -9.31
CA CYS A 4 7.12 0.76 -8.27
C CYS A 4 8.51 0.81 -8.90
N ARG A 5 9.32 1.82 -8.53
CA ARG A 5 10.67 1.99 -9.08
C ARG A 5 11.66 0.94 -8.57
N GLY A 6 11.34 0.26 -7.46
CA GLY A 6 12.24 -0.74 -6.86
C GLY A 6 12.00 -2.14 -7.37
N CYS A 7 10.74 -2.60 -7.37
CA CYS A 7 10.40 -3.96 -7.77
C CYS A 7 9.66 -4.05 -9.12
N GLY A 8 9.29 -2.93 -9.75
CA GLY A 8 8.57 -2.91 -11.03
C GLY A 8 7.07 -3.26 -10.94
N ALA A 9 6.57 -3.64 -9.77
CA ALA A 9 5.16 -4.00 -9.57
C ALA A 9 4.21 -2.83 -9.87
N GLU A 10 3.01 -3.14 -10.35
CA GLU A 10 1.96 -2.15 -10.53
C GLU A 10 1.39 -1.71 -9.19
N ILE A 11 1.25 -0.39 -9.03
CA ILE A 11 0.77 0.25 -7.82
C ILE A 11 -0.24 1.34 -8.17
N GLN A 12 -1.14 1.58 -7.22
CA GLN A 12 -2.06 2.70 -7.22
C GLN A 12 -1.69 3.67 -6.10
N TRP A 13 -1.95 4.95 -6.32
CA TRP A 13 -1.77 5.98 -5.30
C TRP A 13 -3.12 6.31 -4.69
N ILE A 14 -3.26 6.03 -3.40
CA ILE A 14 -4.48 6.31 -2.65
C ILE A 14 -4.21 7.50 -1.74
N LYS A 15 -5.06 8.52 -1.77
CA LYS A 15 -5.01 9.61 -0.79
C LYS A 15 -5.50 9.08 0.55
N THR A 16 -4.64 9.13 1.55
CA THR A 16 -5.01 8.84 2.94
C THR A 16 -5.79 10.01 3.53
N ASP A 17 -6.52 9.77 4.62
CA ASP A 17 -7.25 10.81 5.35
C ASP A 17 -6.32 11.93 5.87
N SER A 18 -5.04 11.62 6.08
CA SER A 18 -4.00 12.61 6.41
C SER A 18 -3.60 13.53 5.24
N GLY A 19 -4.20 13.35 4.07
CA GLY A 19 -3.89 14.08 2.84
C GLY A 19 -2.69 13.56 2.06
N LYS A 20 -1.87 12.68 2.66
CA LYS A 20 -0.71 12.08 1.99
C LYS A 20 -1.14 10.99 1.01
N ALA A 21 -0.52 10.97 -0.16
CA ALA A 21 -0.68 9.87 -1.11
C ALA A 21 0.18 8.68 -0.67
N MET A 22 -0.43 7.50 -0.55
CA MET A 22 0.24 6.25 -0.19
C MET A 22 0.18 5.27 -1.37
N PRO A 23 1.32 4.67 -1.78
CA PRO A 23 1.32 3.62 -2.78
C PRO A 23 0.71 2.35 -2.17
N ALA A 24 -0.28 1.79 -2.84
CA ALA A 24 -0.95 0.56 -2.47
C ALA A 24 -0.90 -0.45 -3.63
N ASP A 25 -0.98 -1.73 -3.28
CA ASP A 25 -1.09 -2.80 -4.25
C ASP A 25 -2.41 -2.70 -5.01
N MET A 26 -2.45 -3.21 -6.24
CA MET A 26 -3.63 -3.13 -7.10
C MET A 26 -4.79 -4.01 -6.62
N GLN A 27 -4.49 -5.09 -5.91
CA GLN A 27 -5.50 -6.04 -5.46
C GLN A 27 -6.22 -5.52 -4.21
N GLN A 28 -7.52 -5.29 -4.34
CA GLN A 28 -8.40 -4.99 -3.21
C GLN A 28 -8.56 -6.21 -2.31
N GLN A 29 -8.55 -5.98 -1.01
CA GLN A 29 -8.68 -7.00 0.03
C GLN A 29 -9.95 -6.73 0.84
N THR A 30 -10.63 -7.82 1.22
CA THR A 30 -11.71 -7.78 2.20
C THR A 30 -11.17 -8.30 3.53
N ILE A 31 -11.19 -7.44 4.55
CA ILE A 31 -10.60 -7.69 5.87
C ILE A 31 -11.74 -7.77 6.88
N ILE A 32 -11.77 -8.84 7.66
CA ILE A 32 -12.67 -8.95 8.82
C ILE A 32 -11.86 -8.53 10.06
N THR A 33 -12.29 -7.48 10.74
CA THR A 33 -11.64 -7.02 11.97
C THR A 33 -11.86 -7.99 13.12
N ALA A 34 -11.08 -7.87 14.19
CA ALA A 34 -11.29 -8.64 15.41
C ALA A 34 -12.68 -8.43 16.05
N SER A 35 -13.35 -7.31 15.77
CA SER A 35 -14.72 -7.03 16.20
C SER A 35 -15.79 -7.61 15.25
N GLY A 36 -15.39 -8.31 14.18
CA GLY A 36 -16.29 -8.90 13.19
C GLY A 36 -16.76 -7.93 12.10
N GLN A 37 -16.19 -6.72 12.02
CA GLN A 37 -16.54 -5.76 10.98
C GLN A 37 -15.86 -6.11 9.66
N VAL A 38 -16.61 -6.08 8.56
CA VAL A 38 -16.09 -6.27 7.21
C VAL A 38 -15.66 -4.93 6.62
N ILE A 39 -14.38 -4.80 6.26
CA ILE A 39 -13.78 -3.60 5.68
C ILE A 39 -13.15 -3.97 4.34
N ASN A 40 -13.36 -3.15 3.32
CA ASN A 40 -12.63 -3.28 2.05
C ASN A 40 -11.47 -2.27 2.03
N GLY A 41 -10.28 -2.74 1.69
CA GLY A 41 -9.07 -1.92 1.68
C GLY A 41 -8.02 -2.44 0.71
N PHE A 42 -6.84 -1.83 0.76
CA PHE A 42 -5.70 -2.23 -0.05
C PHE A 42 -4.48 -2.39 0.82
N THR A 43 -3.60 -3.31 0.45
CA THR A 43 -2.33 -3.50 1.14
C THR A 43 -1.39 -2.35 0.77
N PRO A 44 -0.79 -1.64 1.74
CA PRO A 44 0.25 -0.66 1.45
C PRO A 44 1.42 -1.34 0.75
N HIS A 45 1.86 -0.82 -0.39
CA HIS A 45 2.90 -1.49 -1.20
C HIS A 45 4.23 -1.62 -0.44
N PHE A 46 4.50 -0.73 0.52
CA PHE A 46 5.68 -0.83 1.38
C PHE A 46 5.74 -2.11 2.21
N ALA A 47 4.60 -2.78 2.45
CA ALA A 47 4.55 -4.05 3.18
C ALA A 47 4.93 -5.25 2.29
N THR A 48 4.73 -5.15 0.98
CA THR A 48 4.92 -6.25 0.01
C THR A 48 6.14 -6.05 -0.88
N CYS A 49 6.67 -4.83 -0.98
CA CYS A 49 7.81 -4.52 -1.82
C CYS A 49 9.13 -5.09 -1.23
N PRO A 50 9.86 -5.95 -1.95
CA PRO A 50 11.13 -6.49 -1.50
C PRO A 50 12.25 -5.43 -1.40
N GLN A 51 12.07 -4.29 -2.05
CA GLN A 51 13.01 -3.16 -2.05
C GLN A 51 12.50 -1.99 -1.19
N ALA A 52 11.46 -2.19 -0.36
CA ALA A 52 10.85 -1.13 0.46
C ALA A 52 11.87 -0.37 1.31
N ASN A 53 12.85 -1.07 1.88
CA ASN A 53 13.88 -0.48 2.73
C ASN A 53 14.76 0.54 2.00
N ASN A 54 14.94 0.42 0.68
CA ASN A 54 15.71 1.39 -0.11
C ASN A 54 14.99 2.75 -0.24
N PHE A 55 13.67 2.78 -0.03
CA PHE A 55 12.85 3.99 -0.11
C PHE A 55 12.60 4.64 1.24
N ARG A 56 12.86 3.92 2.34
CA ARG A 56 12.81 4.48 3.69
C ARG A 56 14.08 5.31 3.90
N LYS A 57 14.00 6.63 3.66
CA LYS A 57 15.04 7.56 4.15
C LYS A 57 14.94 7.59 5.67
N GLY A 58 15.88 6.95 6.35
CA GLY A 58 16.14 7.21 7.75
C GLY A 58 16.72 8.61 7.90
N ASN A 59 16.05 9.42 8.71
CA ASN A 59 16.64 10.46 9.54
C ASN A 59 15.71 10.65 10.74
#